data_AF-A0A535TUC8-F1
#
_entry.id   AF-A0A535TUC8-F1
#
_cell.length_a   1.000
_cell.length_b   1.000
_cell.length_c   1.000
_cell.angle_alpha   90.00
_cell.angle_beta   90.00
_cell.angle_gamma   90.00
#
_symmetry.space_group_name_H-M   'P 1'
#
loop_
_entity.id
_entity.type
_entity.pdbx_description
1 polymer ?
#
loop_
_entity_poly.entity_id
_entity_poly.type
_entity_poly.pdbx_seq_one_letter_code
_entity_poly.pdbx_strand_id
1 'polypeptide(L)'
;GIEARPRLEELLTLDDARFRRRFRESALWRTRRAGLLRNVCIALGNVADRGSVPALASALNDPEPLVRGHAAWALGRLGGTTAHAALEEALSREADAWVRDECGLALKACGPHAVPSAV
;
A
#
# COMPACT_ATOMS: atom_id res chain seq x y z
N GLY A 1 12.82 24.93 -12.85
CA GLY A 1 13.20 23.53 -13.10
C GLY A 1 12.13 22.66 -12.51
N ILE A 2 11.51 21.80 -13.31
CA ILE A 2 10.37 21.00 -12.86
C ILE A 2 10.90 19.96 -11.89
N GLU A 3 10.78 20.22 -10.58
CA GLU A 3 11.01 19.20 -9.55
C GLU A 3 10.01 18.07 -9.83
N ALA A 4 10.51 16.99 -10.42
CA ALA A 4 9.70 15.83 -10.75
C ALA A 4 9.11 15.29 -9.44
N ARG A 5 7.79 15.46 -9.28
CA ARG A 5 7.04 14.82 -8.20
C ARG A 5 7.22 13.31 -8.38
N PRO A 6 7.89 12.60 -7.45
CA PRO A 6 8.10 11.17 -7.60
C PRO A 6 6.74 10.48 -7.65
N ARG A 7 6.63 9.48 -8.52
CA ARG A 7 5.41 8.67 -8.62
C ARG A 7 5.17 7.95 -7.30
N LEU A 8 3.91 7.83 -6.88
CA LEU A 8 3.57 7.20 -5.59
C LEU A 8 4.03 5.73 -5.56
N GLU A 9 3.97 5.05 -6.69
CA GLU A 9 4.47 3.68 -6.88
C GLU A 9 5.99 3.59 -6.63
N GLU A 10 6.74 4.62 -7.03
CA GLU A 10 8.19 4.67 -6.80
C GLU A 10 8.51 4.81 -5.32
N LEU A 11 7.71 5.58 -4.58
CA LEU A 11 7.89 5.75 -3.15
C LEU A 11 7.71 4.44 -2.37
N LEU A 12 6.85 3.52 -2.83
CA LEU A 12 6.67 2.19 -2.23
C LEU A 12 7.95 1.35 -2.27
N THR A 13 8.89 1.64 -3.18
CA THR A 13 10.16 0.90 -3.30
C THR A 13 11.25 1.41 -2.36
N LEU A 14 11.00 2.47 -1.58
CA LEU A 14 11.99 3.03 -0.68
C LEU A 14 12.30 2.05 0.46
N ASP A 15 13.55 1.62 0.55
CA ASP A 15 14.11 0.98 1.74
C ASP A 15 14.49 2.03 2.81
N ASP A 16 14.82 1.58 4.02
CA ASP A 16 15.18 2.48 5.14
C ASP A 16 16.43 3.32 4.87
N ALA A 17 17.44 2.75 4.21
CA ALA A 17 18.68 3.47 3.92
C ALA A 17 18.45 4.60 2.92
N ARG A 18 17.67 4.32 1.87
CA ARG A 18 17.27 5.26 0.83
C ARG A 18 16.34 6.33 1.40
N PHE A 19 15.38 5.96 2.25
CA PHE A 19 14.53 6.91 2.96
C PHE A 19 15.35 7.87 3.83
N ARG A 20 16.24 7.34 4.67
CA ARG A 20 17.11 8.15 5.54
C ARG A 20 18.02 9.08 4.75
N ARG A 21 18.52 8.64 3.59
CA ARG A 21 19.35 9.49 2.71
C ARG A 21 18.52 10.61 2.05
N ARG A 22 17.30 10.30 1.61
CA ARG A 22 16.43 11.23 0.88
C ARG A 22 15.80 12.30 1.77
N PHE A 23 15.47 11.97 3.03
CA PHE A 23 14.56 12.76 3.86
C PHE A 23 15.15 13.23 5.21
N ARG A 24 16.47 13.09 5.42
CA ARG A 24 17.18 13.38 6.68
C ARG A 24 16.86 14.74 7.31
N GLU A 25 16.69 15.76 6.48
CA GLU A 25 16.47 17.15 6.91
C GLU A 25 15.04 17.64 6.60
N SER A 26 14.14 16.72 6.28
CA SER A 26 12.75 17.04 5.93
C SER A 26 11.79 16.73 7.07
N ALA A 27 10.59 17.32 7.02
CA ALA A 27 9.51 17.01 7.95
C ALA A 27 9.14 15.51 8.01
N LEU A 28 9.43 14.75 6.94
CA LEU A 28 9.15 13.32 6.83
C LEU A 28 10.03 12.46 7.75
N TRP A 29 11.14 12.99 8.27
CA TRP A 29 11.98 12.30 9.27
C TRP A 29 11.18 11.84 10.50
N ARG A 30 10.19 12.64 10.93
CA ARG A 30 9.32 12.32 12.09
C ARG A 30 8.32 11.20 11.80
N THR A 31 7.83 11.10 10.56
CA THR A 31 6.85 10.10 10.13
C THR A 31 7.48 8.71 9.96
N ARG A 32 8.81 8.65 9.76
CA ARG A 32 9.59 7.44 9.47
C ARG A 32 9.14 6.74 8.16
N ARG A 33 9.93 5.79 7.67
CA ARG A 33 9.66 5.06 6.41
C ARG A 33 8.26 4.46 6.40
N ALA A 34 7.93 3.67 7.42
CA ALA A 34 6.63 2.99 7.54
C ALA A 34 5.45 3.96 7.46
N GLY A 35 5.53 5.12 8.13
CA GLY A 35 4.45 6.11 8.08
C GLY A 35 4.33 6.81 6.73
N LEU A 36 5.44 7.03 6.02
CA LEU A 36 5.39 7.53 4.64
C LEU A 36 4.71 6.49 3.73
N LEU A 37 5.15 5.24 3.79
CA LEU A 37 4.60 4.17 2.94
C LEU A 37 3.12 3.90 3.22
N ARG A 38 2.71 3.95 4.49
CA ARG A 38 1.30 3.96 4.89
C ARG A 38 0.52 5.03 4.12
N ASN A 39 1.00 6.28 4.15
CA ASN A 39 0.31 7.40 3.50
C ASN A 39 0.26 7.24 1.98
N VAL A 40 1.31 6.64 1.39
CA VAL A 40 1.35 6.29 -0.04
C VAL A 40 0.29 5.24 -0.37
N CYS A 41 0.17 4.16 0.41
CA CYS A 41 -0.90 3.16 0.21
C CYS A 41 -2.30 3.78 0.30
N ILE A 42 -2.53 4.66 1.28
CA ILE A 42 -3.80 5.38 1.43
C ILE A 42 -4.09 6.23 0.19
N ALA A 43 -3.10 7.00 -0.28
CA ALA A 43 -3.26 7.86 -1.44
C ALA A 43 -3.57 7.04 -2.71
N LEU A 44 -2.86 5.93 -2.93
CA LEU A 44 -3.11 5.04 -4.08
C LEU A 44 -4.51 4.43 -4.05
N GLY A 45 -4.95 3.94 -2.89
CA GLY A 45 -6.32 3.46 -2.72
C GLY A 45 -7.37 4.55 -2.98
N ASN A 46 -7.10 5.79 -2.55
CA ASN A 46 -8.00 6.94 -2.75
C ASN A 46 -8.10 7.37 -4.22
N VAL A 47 -6.97 7.40 -4.93
CA VAL A 47 -6.92 7.73 -6.36
C VAL A 47 -7.65 6.67 -7.20
N ALA A 48 -7.75 5.44 -6.68
CA ALA A 48 -8.44 4.32 -7.32
C ALA A 48 -7.88 3.94 -8.70
N ASP A 49 -6.59 4.20 -8.94
CA ASP A 49 -5.91 3.78 -10.16
C ASP A 49 -5.53 2.30 -10.09
N ARG A 50 -6.12 1.49 -10.97
CA ARG A 50 -5.79 0.06 -11.09
C ARG A 50 -4.35 -0.19 -11.56
N GLY A 51 -3.70 0.79 -12.17
CA GLY A 51 -2.28 0.75 -12.51
C GLY A 51 -1.36 0.55 -11.30
N SER A 52 -1.84 0.89 -10.09
CA SER A 52 -1.06 0.78 -8.86
C SER A 52 -1.16 -0.61 -8.19
N VAL A 53 -1.99 -1.52 -8.69
CA VAL A 53 -2.15 -2.89 -8.13
C VAL A 53 -0.82 -3.64 -8.01
N PRO A 54 0.09 -3.68 -9.02
CA PRO A 54 1.36 -4.40 -8.89
C PRO A 54 2.27 -3.83 -7.79
N ALA A 55 2.28 -2.50 -7.62
CA ALA A 55 3.09 -1.85 -6.60
C ALA A 55 2.55 -2.12 -5.18
N LEU A 56 1.23 -2.07 -5.02
CA LEU A 56 0.56 -2.42 -3.75
C LEU A 56 0.70 -3.90 -3.41
N ALA A 57 0.62 -4.80 -4.39
CA ALA A 57 0.85 -6.23 -4.19
C ALA A 57 2.28 -6.51 -3.71
N SER A 58 3.26 -5.76 -4.19
CA SER A 58 4.64 -5.84 -3.68
C SER A 58 4.74 -5.37 -2.22
N ALA A 59 4.02 -4.31 -1.85
CA ALA A 59 3.98 -3.77 -0.50
C ALA A 59 3.32 -4.70 0.54
N LEU A 60 2.58 -5.74 0.12
CA LEU A 60 2.12 -6.82 1.01
C LEU A 60 3.27 -7.66 1.58
N ASN A 61 4.51 -7.49 1.11
CA ASN A 61 5.68 -8.19 1.63
C ASN A 61 6.61 -7.26 2.44
N ASP A 62 6.15 -6.05 2.78
CA ASP A 62 6.95 -5.11 3.56
C ASP A 62 7.25 -5.66 4.96
N PRO A 63 8.47 -5.47 5.51
CA PRO A 63 8.79 -5.91 6.87
C PRO A 63 7.87 -5.31 7.93
N GLU A 64 7.34 -4.11 7.70
CA GLU A 64 6.49 -3.39 8.66
C GLU A 64 5.02 -3.80 8.52
N PRO A 65 4.39 -4.39 9.55
CA PRO A 65 2.98 -4.77 9.51
C PRO A 65 2.07 -3.60 9.12
N LEU A 66 2.39 -2.40 9.59
CA LEU A 66 1.66 -1.17 9.27
C LEU A 66 1.54 -0.93 7.76
N VAL A 67 2.61 -1.19 7.00
CA VAL A 67 2.62 -1.00 5.54
C VAL A 67 1.81 -2.10 4.87
N ARG A 68 1.98 -3.36 5.29
CA ARG A 68 1.25 -4.51 4.74
C ARG A 68 -0.27 -4.35 4.89
N GLY A 69 -0.76 -3.98 6.08
CA GLY A 69 -2.20 -3.79 6.31
C GLY A 69 -2.79 -2.66 5.47
N HIS A 70 -2.07 -1.54 5.30
CA HIS A 70 -2.57 -0.45 4.43
C HIS A 70 -2.47 -0.79 2.93
N ALA A 71 -1.50 -1.61 2.52
CA ALA A 71 -1.46 -2.16 1.17
C ALA A 71 -2.65 -3.09 0.91
N ALA A 72 -3.01 -3.94 1.89
CA ALA A 72 -4.17 -4.80 1.82
C ALA A 72 -5.48 -3.99 1.68
N TRP A 73 -5.67 -2.98 2.53
CA TRP A 73 -6.80 -2.05 2.44
C TRP A 73 -6.91 -1.39 1.05
N ALA A 74 -5.80 -0.88 0.51
CA ALA A 74 -5.79 -0.23 -0.79
C ALA A 74 -6.16 -1.20 -1.92
N LEU A 75 -5.62 -2.42 -1.91
CA LEU A 75 -5.97 -3.48 -2.86
C LEU A 75 -7.44 -3.87 -2.78
N GLY A 76 -8.00 -3.99 -1.57
CA GLY A 76 -9.42 -4.24 -1.36
C GLY A 76 -10.32 -3.18 -2.02
N ARG A 77 -9.86 -1.92 -2.03
CA ARG A 77 -10.58 -0.83 -2.70
C ARG A 77 -10.45 -0.84 -4.21
N LEU A 78 -9.28 -1.19 -4.74
CA LEU A 78 -9.06 -1.26 -6.20
C LEU A 78 -9.81 -2.45 -6.81
N GLY A 79 -9.89 -3.55 -6.08
CA GLY A 79 -10.57 -4.75 -6.49
C GLY A 79 -9.98 -5.42 -7.73
N GLY A 80 -10.72 -6.38 -8.27
CA GLY A 80 -10.34 -7.15 -9.45
C GLY A 80 -9.50 -8.39 -9.13
N THR A 81 -9.40 -9.27 -10.12
CA THR A 81 -8.83 -10.62 -9.97
C THR A 81 -7.39 -10.61 -9.45
N THR A 82 -6.56 -9.68 -9.95
CA THR A 82 -5.15 -9.58 -9.52
C THR A 82 -5.03 -9.11 -8.07
N ALA A 83 -5.83 -8.13 -7.65
CA ALA A 83 -5.83 -7.67 -6.26
C ALA A 83 -6.35 -8.76 -5.32
N HIS A 84 -7.43 -9.45 -5.70
CA HIS A 84 -7.97 -10.59 -4.96
C HIS A 84 -6.92 -11.70 -4.76
N ALA A 85 -6.27 -12.14 -5.84
CA ALA A 85 -5.24 -13.18 -5.76
C ALA A 85 -4.08 -12.77 -4.84
N ALA A 86 -3.60 -11.52 -4.94
CA ALA A 86 -2.53 -11.02 -4.08
C ALA A 86 -2.94 -11.01 -2.59
N LEU A 87 -4.19 -10.66 -2.28
CA LEU A 87 -4.71 -10.65 -0.91
C LEU A 87 -4.87 -12.07 -0.34
N GLU A 88 -5.33 -13.05 -1.13
CA GLU A 88 -5.39 -14.45 -0.70
C GLU A 88 -4.00 -15.00 -0.39
N GLU A 89 -3.04 -14.72 -1.27
CA GLU A 89 -1.66 -15.15 -1.11
C GLU A 89 -1.04 -14.55 0.17
N ALA A 90 -1.25 -13.25 0.40
CA ALA A 90 -0.77 -12.57 1.60
C ALA A 90 -1.43 -13.08 2.88
N LEU A 91 -2.76 -13.28 2.87
CA LEU A 91 -3.49 -13.81 4.02
C LEU A 91 -2.98 -15.21 4.42
N SER A 92 -2.62 -16.06 3.44
CA SER A 92 -2.16 -17.43 3.71
C SER A 92 -0.85 -17.52 4.50
N ARG A 93 -0.02 -16.46 4.44
CA ARG A 93 1.32 -16.41 5.06
C ARG A 93 1.45 -15.37 6.16
N GLU A 94 0.42 -14.58 6.41
CA GLU A 94 0.49 -13.48 7.38
C GLU A 94 0.39 -13.99 8.82
N ALA A 95 1.33 -13.56 9.65
CA ALA A 95 1.40 -13.92 11.07
C ALA A 95 0.81 -12.82 11.97
N ASP A 96 0.86 -11.55 11.53
CA ASP A 96 0.31 -10.44 12.27
C ASP A 96 -1.23 -10.45 12.24
N ALA A 97 -1.85 -10.43 13.43
CA ALA A 97 -3.30 -10.55 13.57
C ALA A 97 -4.04 -9.36 12.93
N TRP A 98 -3.52 -8.14 13.07
CA TRP A 98 -4.15 -6.96 12.50
C TRP A 98 -4.08 -6.99 10.97
N VAL A 99 -2.92 -7.38 10.40
CA VAL A 99 -2.79 -7.48 8.94
C VAL A 99 -3.69 -8.58 8.37
N ARG A 100 -3.84 -9.72 9.06
CA ARG A 100 -4.81 -10.76 8.66
C ARG A 100 -6.24 -10.24 8.61
N ASP A 101 -6.65 -9.48 9.61
CA ASP A 101 -8.00 -8.90 9.65
C ASP A 101 -8.20 -7.91 8.50
N GLU A 102 -7.22 -7.05 8.22
CA GLU A 102 -7.24 -6.14 7.06
C GLU A 102 -7.34 -6.90 5.72
N CYS A 103 -6.54 -7.97 5.53
CA CYS A 103 -6.63 -8.82 4.34
C CYS A 103 -8.02 -9.48 4.22
N GLY A 104 -8.58 -9.97 5.33
CA GLY A 104 -9.92 -10.57 5.36
C GLY A 104 -11.04 -9.57 5.03
N LEU A 105 -10.93 -8.34 5.52
CA LEU A 105 -11.85 -7.25 5.16
C LEU A 105 -11.70 -6.86 3.69
N ALA A 106 -10.46 -6.73 3.21
CA ALA A 106 -10.15 -6.39 1.82
C ALA A 106 -10.67 -7.43 0.84
N LEU A 107 -10.56 -8.73 1.15
CA LEU A 107 -11.12 -9.81 0.32
C LEU A 107 -12.65 -9.76 0.25
N LYS A 108 -13.33 -9.42 1.35
CA LYS A 108 -14.79 -9.21 1.34
C LYS A 108 -15.17 -7.98 0.51
N ALA A 109 -14.36 -6.92 0.56
CA ALA A 109 -14.56 -5.70 -0.22
C ALA A 109 -14.25 -5.89 -1.71
N CYS A 110 -13.34 -6.80 -2.06
CA CYS A 110 -13.08 -7.32 -3.41
C CYS A 110 -14.27 -8.15 -3.93
N GLY A 111 -15.46 -7.56 -4.00
CA GLY A 111 -16.58 -8.13 -4.74
C GLY A 111 -16.35 -8.00 -6.26
N PRO A 112 -17.04 -8.82 -7.09
CA PRO A 112 -16.83 -8.88 -8.55
C PRO A 112 -17.10 -7.55 -9.31
N HIS A 113 -17.54 -6.50 -8.61
CA HIS A 113 -17.92 -5.19 -9.18
C HIS A 113 -17.38 -3.99 -8.38
N ALA A 114 -16.20 -4.05 -7.76
CA ALA A 114 -15.64 -2.87 -7.09
C ALA A 114 -15.27 -1.76 -8.10
N VAL A 115 -16.13 -0.75 -8.18
CA VAL A 115 -15.87 0.61 -8.68
C VAL A 115 -15.82 1.58 -7.49
N PRO A 116 -15.06 2.69 -7.59
CA PRO A 116 -14.57 3.42 -6.44
C PRO A 116 -15.60 4.43 -5.90
N SER A 117 -15.78 4.46 -4.58
CA SER A 117 -16.39 5.61 -3.92
C SER A 117 -15.31 6.66 -3.62
N ALA A 118 -15.40 7.76 -4.36
CA ALA A 118 -14.83 9.05 -4.01
C ALA A 118 -15.94 9.89 -3.36
N VAL A 119 -15.70 10.38 -2.15
CA VAL A 119 -16.42 11.49 -1.51
C VAL A 119 -15.37 12.47 -1.02
#